data_AF-A0A8S1K4F7-F1
#
_entry.id   AF-A0A8S1K4F7-F1
#
_cell.length_a   1.000
_cell.length_b   1.000
_cell.length_c   1.000
_cell.angle_alpha   90.00
_cell.angle_beta   90.00
_cell.angle_gamma   90.00
#
_symmetry.space_group_name_H-M   'P 1'
#
loop_
_entity.id
_entity.type
_entity.pdbx_description
1 polymer ?
#
loop_
_entity_poly.entity_id
_entity_poly.type
_entity_poly.pdbx_seq_one_letter_code
_entity_poly.pdbx_strand_id
1 'polypeptide(L)'
;MEINKPFIITKRQGDSLLPPECEEFNEAIEDKIRFLQSSNIFIICAFIYQCIRFLYYFIHYRTICYTYAILCLVIVGGNIFWIASSTYGFLGINSRSSSEIGKYLCLTSVVLAIRLITYFLVWALMQGYAQQYNILSKTRLLQENTTQQPTPTEITDDQKQEIVCGQLYQGTLMMVQAIIETIFLGVIIYFVVQVKKYITNYESNQKKKQRTWNLQASIV
;
A
#
# COMPACT_ATOMS: atom_id res chain seq x y z
N MET A 1 -13.66 -55.26 24.36
CA MET A 1 -12.68 -54.14 24.47
C MET A 1 -12.59 -53.52 23.08
N GLU A 2 -13.42 -52.52 22.80
CA GLU A 2 -13.38 -51.81 21.53
C GLU A 2 -12.69 -50.46 21.73
N ILE A 3 -11.68 -50.24 20.90
CA ILE A 3 -10.71 -49.16 20.97
C ILE A 3 -11.36 -47.91 20.39
N ASN A 4 -11.65 -46.93 21.25
CA ASN A 4 -12.07 -45.58 20.89
C ASN A 4 -11.02 -44.94 19.96
N LYS A 5 -11.35 -44.75 18.68
CA LYS A 5 -10.58 -43.88 17.80
C LYS A 5 -10.98 -42.43 18.09
N PRO A 6 -10.02 -41.49 18.26
CA PRO A 6 -10.34 -40.09 18.47
C PRO A 6 -10.98 -39.50 17.21
N PHE A 7 -12.21 -39.01 17.35
CA PHE A 7 -12.84 -38.16 16.34
C PHE A 7 -12.00 -36.88 16.19
N ILE A 8 -11.26 -36.79 15.09
CA ILE A 8 -10.66 -35.54 14.64
C ILE A 8 -11.81 -34.68 14.11
N ILE A 9 -12.26 -33.72 14.91
CA ILE A 9 -13.20 -32.68 14.48
C ILE A 9 -12.43 -31.73 13.56
N THR A 10 -12.44 -32.02 12.27
CA THR A 10 -12.10 -31.05 11.23
C THR A 10 -13.17 -29.95 11.28
N LYS A 11 -12.78 -28.77 11.80
CA LYS A 11 -13.59 -27.54 11.72
C LYS A 11 -13.86 -27.20 10.24
N ARG A 12 -14.95 -27.73 9.70
CA ARG A 12 -15.74 -27.05 8.68
C ARG A 12 -16.86 -26.33 9.43
N GLN A 13 -16.66 -25.04 9.68
CA GLN A 13 -17.76 -24.17 10.14
C GLN A 13 -18.72 -24.01 8.96
N GLY A 14 -19.73 -24.85 8.95
CA GLY A 14 -20.79 -24.92 7.96
C GLY A 14 -21.71 -26.03 8.42
N ASP A 15 -22.75 -25.62 9.14
CA ASP A 15 -23.93 -26.38 9.53
C ASP A 15 -23.89 -27.25 10.81
N SER A 16 -24.90 -26.93 11.63
CA SER A 16 -25.54 -27.71 12.68
C SER A 16 -25.20 -27.37 14.14
N LEU A 17 -26.21 -26.79 14.79
CA LEU A 17 -26.40 -26.50 16.23
C LEU A 17 -25.87 -25.16 16.77
N LEU A 18 -26.13 -24.07 16.05
CA LEU A 18 -26.27 -22.77 16.72
C LEU A 18 -27.75 -22.53 17.05
N PRO A 19 -28.09 -22.09 18.27
CA PRO A 19 -29.46 -21.77 18.65
C PRO A 19 -30.04 -20.65 17.75
N PRO A 20 -31.38 -20.59 17.59
CA PRO A 20 -32.06 -19.69 16.64
C PRO A 20 -31.88 -18.18 16.92
N GLU A 21 -31.23 -17.78 18.02
CA GLU A 21 -30.92 -16.40 18.36
C GLU A 21 -29.45 -16.02 18.08
N CYS A 22 -28.94 -16.40 16.90
CA CYS A 22 -27.72 -15.76 16.41
C CYS A 22 -28.04 -14.29 16.15
N GLU A 23 -27.45 -13.39 16.95
CA GLU A 23 -27.51 -11.94 16.71
C GLU A 23 -27.21 -11.68 15.23
N GLU A 24 -28.16 -11.07 14.52
CA GLU A 24 -27.95 -10.62 13.16
C GLU A 24 -26.69 -9.75 13.12
N PHE A 25 -25.83 -10.03 12.14
CA PHE A 25 -24.60 -9.29 11.98
C PHE A 25 -24.95 -7.84 11.62
N ASN A 26 -24.38 -6.88 12.36
CA ASN A 26 -24.78 -5.48 12.26
C ASN A 26 -24.56 -4.93 10.83
N GLU A 27 -25.63 -4.45 10.19
CA GLU A 27 -25.64 -3.91 8.83
C GLU A 27 -24.62 -2.77 8.66
N ALA A 28 -24.50 -1.87 9.65
CA ALA A 28 -23.54 -0.76 9.62
C ALA A 28 -22.07 -1.22 9.70
N ILE A 29 -21.79 -2.45 10.15
CA ILE A 29 -20.45 -3.05 10.08
C ILE A 29 -20.23 -3.74 8.74
N GLU A 30 -21.27 -4.34 8.17
CA GLU A 30 -21.20 -4.90 6.82
C GLU A 30 -20.89 -3.84 5.77
N ASP A 31 -21.47 -2.65 5.88
CA ASP A 31 -21.12 -1.52 5.01
C ASP A 31 -19.65 -1.12 5.13
N LYS A 32 -19.09 -1.12 6.35
CA LYS A 32 -17.66 -0.84 6.58
C LYS A 32 -16.76 -1.92 5.97
N ILE A 33 -17.18 -3.19 6.07
CA ILE A 33 -16.48 -4.33 5.45
C ILE A 33 -16.48 -4.18 3.93
N ARG A 34 -17.64 -3.89 3.33
CA ARG A 34 -17.77 -3.66 1.88
C ARG A 34 -16.91 -2.48 1.43
N PHE A 35 -16.96 -1.37 2.17
CA PHE A 35 -16.11 -0.21 1.91
C PHE A 35 -14.61 -0.56 1.91
N LEU A 36 -14.15 -1.31 2.91
CA LEU A 36 -12.74 -1.74 2.97
C LEU A 36 -12.36 -2.69 1.84
N GLN A 37 -13.26 -3.60 1.45
CA GLN A 37 -13.04 -4.51 0.32
C GLN A 37 -12.93 -3.73 -0.99
N SER A 38 -13.88 -2.81 -1.26
CA SER A 38 -13.85 -1.93 -2.43
C SER A 38 -12.60 -1.05 -2.45
N SER A 39 -12.20 -0.51 -1.29
CA SER A 39 -10.98 0.31 -1.16
C SER A 39 -9.72 -0.49 -1.50
N ASN A 40 -9.62 -1.75 -1.02
CA ASN A 40 -8.49 -2.62 -1.37
C ASN A 40 -8.45 -2.95 -2.87
N ILE A 41 -9.60 -3.23 -3.49
CA ILE A 41 -9.68 -3.45 -4.94
C ILE A 41 -9.24 -2.21 -5.71
N PHE A 42 -9.74 -1.03 -5.32
CA PHE A 42 -9.34 0.23 -5.94
C PHE A 42 -7.84 0.46 -5.86
N ILE A 43 -7.24 0.24 -4.68
CA ILE A 43 -5.78 0.34 -4.48
C ILE A 43 -5.02 -0.59 -5.43
N ILE A 44 -5.46 -1.84 -5.56
CA ILE A 44 -4.83 -2.82 -6.44
C ILE A 44 -4.84 -2.31 -7.89
N CYS A 45 -5.99 -1.88 -8.39
CA CYS A 45 -6.12 -1.37 -9.75
C CYS A 45 -5.27 -0.11 -9.98
N ALA A 46 -5.32 0.85 -9.05
CA ALA A 46 -4.56 2.09 -9.15
C ALA A 46 -3.05 1.83 -9.18
N PHE A 47 -2.54 0.94 -8.33
CA PHE A 47 -1.11 0.63 -8.30
C PHE A 47 -0.65 -0.26 -9.44
N ILE A 48 -1.49 -1.14 -9.98
CA ILE A 48 -1.16 -1.86 -11.23
C ILE A 48 -0.93 -0.86 -12.36
N TYR A 49 -1.83 0.12 -12.51
CA TYR A 49 -1.67 1.18 -13.51
C TYR A 49 -0.37 1.96 -13.29
N GLN A 50 -0.07 2.37 -12.05
CA GLN A 50 1.17 3.06 -11.73
C GLN A 50 2.41 2.21 -12.03
N CYS A 51 2.39 0.91 -11.72
CA CYS A 51 3.49 -0.01 -12.06
C CYS A 51 3.77 -0.02 -13.56
N ILE A 52 2.73 -0.16 -14.39
CA ILE A 52 2.87 -0.17 -15.86
C ILE A 52 3.47 1.16 -16.34
N ARG A 53 2.96 2.28 -15.82
CA ARG A 53 3.46 3.62 -16.14
C ARG A 53 4.93 3.81 -15.77
N PHE A 54 5.34 3.42 -14.57
CA PHE A 54 6.73 3.55 -14.13
C PHE A 54 7.68 2.55 -14.81
N LEU A 55 7.20 1.37 -15.19
CA LEU A 55 7.95 0.44 -16.04
C LEU A 55 8.20 1.03 -17.43
N TYR A 56 7.19 1.68 -18.02
CA TYR A 56 7.36 2.42 -19.26
C TYR A 56 8.41 3.54 -19.12
N TYR A 57 8.34 4.35 -18.05
CA TYR A 57 9.34 5.38 -17.79
C TYR A 57 10.74 4.81 -17.56
N PHE A 58 10.87 3.67 -16.88
CA PHE A 58 12.15 2.98 -16.76
C PHE A 58 12.72 2.65 -18.15
N ILE A 59 11.94 2.00 -19.02
CA ILE A 59 12.39 1.61 -20.36
C ILE A 59 12.78 2.84 -21.19
N HIS A 60 11.97 3.90 -21.12
CA HIS A 60 12.16 5.11 -21.93
C HIS A 60 13.36 5.94 -21.46
N TYR A 61 13.58 6.07 -20.15
CA TYR A 61 14.61 6.95 -19.59
C TYR A 61 15.89 6.22 -19.16
N ARG A 62 15.99 4.89 -19.23
CA ARG A 62 17.18 4.15 -18.78
C ARG A 62 18.50 4.60 -19.41
N THR A 63 18.48 5.03 -20.67
CA THR A 63 19.66 5.49 -21.41
C THR A 63 19.92 6.99 -21.27
N ILE A 64 18.91 7.76 -20.84
CA ILE A 64 18.96 9.23 -20.76
C ILE A 64 19.17 9.68 -19.31
N CYS A 65 18.39 9.17 -18.36
CA CYS A 65 18.49 9.51 -16.94
C CYS A 65 18.49 8.21 -16.11
N TYR A 66 19.63 7.52 -16.08
CA TYR A 66 19.74 6.20 -15.43
C TYR A 66 19.27 6.21 -13.98
N THR A 67 19.67 7.23 -13.19
CA THR A 67 19.27 7.36 -11.79
C THR A 67 17.75 7.49 -11.63
N TYR A 68 17.11 8.29 -12.49
CA TYR A 68 15.65 8.42 -12.48
C TYR A 68 14.96 7.09 -12.86
N ALA A 69 15.50 6.39 -13.85
CA ALA A 69 14.99 5.09 -14.26
C ALA A 69 15.06 4.06 -13.11
N ILE A 70 16.20 3.98 -12.40
CA ILE A 70 16.33 3.10 -11.22
C ILE A 70 15.33 3.49 -10.13
N LEU A 71 15.12 4.78 -9.89
CA LEU A 71 14.13 5.26 -8.93
C LEU A 71 12.70 4.83 -9.32
N CYS A 72 12.37 4.83 -10.62
CA CYS A 72 11.11 4.27 -11.12
C CYS A 72 10.96 2.78 -10.78
N LEU A 73 12.03 1.97 -10.91
CA LEU A 73 11.98 0.55 -10.52
C LEU A 73 11.78 0.36 -9.01
N VAL A 74 12.40 1.19 -8.18
CA VAL A 74 12.18 1.16 -6.72
C VAL A 74 10.71 1.44 -6.40
N ILE A 75 10.11 2.43 -7.07
CA ILE A 75 8.67 2.74 -6.93
C ILE A 75 7.81 1.55 -7.37
N VAL A 76 8.14 0.89 -8.48
CA VAL A 76 7.42 -0.31 -8.96
C VAL A 76 7.47 -1.41 -7.91
N GLY A 77 8.65 -1.70 -7.34
CA GLY A 77 8.80 -2.70 -6.27
C GLY A 77 7.93 -2.36 -5.04
N GLY A 78 7.93 -1.11 -4.62
CA GLY A 78 7.10 -0.62 -3.52
C GLY A 78 5.59 -0.67 -3.80
N ASN A 79 5.17 -0.48 -5.06
CA ASN A 79 3.78 -0.62 -5.48
C ASN A 79 3.34 -2.10 -5.48
N ILE A 80 4.19 -3.01 -5.97
CA ILE A 80 3.92 -4.46 -5.95
C ILE A 80 3.72 -4.96 -4.52
N PHE A 81 4.57 -4.53 -3.59
CA PHE A 81 4.42 -4.86 -2.17
C PHE A 81 3.07 -4.42 -1.60
N TRP A 82 2.58 -3.24 -2.00
CA TRP A 82 1.28 -2.75 -1.55
C TRP A 82 0.12 -3.49 -2.21
N ILE A 83 0.22 -3.84 -3.49
CA ILE A 83 -0.78 -4.71 -4.15
C ILE A 83 -0.93 -6.04 -3.40
N ALA A 84 0.19 -6.65 -2.98
CA ALA A 84 0.18 -7.87 -2.20
C ALA A 84 -0.48 -7.65 -0.81
N SER A 85 -0.13 -6.56 -0.12
CA SER A 85 -0.75 -6.20 1.17
C SER A 85 -2.26 -5.96 1.06
N SER A 86 -2.71 -5.30 -0.01
CA SER A 86 -4.13 -5.01 -0.24
C SER A 86 -4.92 -6.27 -0.60
N THR A 87 -4.32 -7.17 -1.38
CA THR A 87 -4.88 -8.50 -1.67
C THR A 87 -5.03 -9.31 -0.37
N TYR A 88 -3.99 -9.31 0.47
CA TYR A 88 -4.06 -9.97 1.79
C TYR A 88 -5.13 -9.34 2.67
N GLY A 89 -5.27 -8.01 2.66
CA GLY A 89 -6.32 -7.29 3.38
C GLY A 89 -7.72 -7.68 2.94
N PHE A 90 -7.96 -7.78 1.63
CA PHE A 90 -9.23 -8.23 1.08
C PHE A 90 -9.60 -9.63 1.60
N LEU A 91 -8.67 -10.58 1.53
CA LEU A 91 -8.88 -11.96 2.00
C LEU A 91 -9.05 -12.03 3.53
N GLY A 92 -8.23 -11.29 4.28
CA GLY A 92 -8.28 -11.24 5.74
C GLY A 92 -9.60 -10.68 6.25
N ILE A 93 -10.11 -9.61 5.63
CA ILE A 93 -11.41 -9.04 5.95
C ILE A 93 -12.55 -10.00 5.58
N ASN A 94 -12.46 -10.66 4.42
CA ASN A 94 -13.48 -11.62 3.98
C ASN A 94 -13.58 -12.84 4.92
N SER A 95 -12.47 -13.24 5.54
CA SER A 95 -12.45 -14.34 6.52
C SER A 95 -13.25 -14.04 7.80
N ARG A 96 -13.61 -12.77 8.05
CA ARG A 96 -14.24 -12.26 9.29
C ARG A 96 -13.52 -12.73 10.57
N SER A 97 -12.22 -13.02 10.49
CA SER A 97 -11.41 -13.45 11.63
C SER A 97 -10.66 -12.26 12.25
N SER A 98 -10.80 -12.08 13.56
CA SER A 98 -10.11 -10.98 14.27
C SER A 98 -8.58 -11.08 14.16
N SER A 99 -8.04 -12.30 14.07
CA SER A 99 -6.61 -12.57 13.92
C SER A 99 -6.08 -12.11 12.56
N GLU A 100 -6.75 -12.50 11.48
CA GLU A 100 -6.35 -12.14 10.11
C GLU A 100 -6.47 -10.63 9.87
N ILE A 101 -7.54 -10.01 10.37
CA ILE A 101 -7.71 -8.55 10.32
C ILE A 101 -6.63 -7.85 11.16
N GLY A 102 -6.22 -8.44 12.29
CA GLY A 102 -5.12 -7.96 13.10
C GLY A 102 -3.78 -7.98 12.37
N LYS A 103 -3.48 -9.06 11.64
CA LYS A 103 -2.28 -9.15 10.79
C LYS A 103 -2.31 -8.12 9.66
N TYR A 104 -3.46 -7.95 9.01
CA TYR A 104 -3.63 -6.92 7.99
C TYR A 104 -3.37 -5.52 8.56
N LEU A 105 -3.96 -5.16 9.70
CA LEU A 105 -3.71 -3.88 10.35
C LEU A 105 -2.22 -3.61 10.63
N CYS A 106 -1.49 -4.63 11.09
CA CYS A 106 -0.04 -4.55 11.28
C CYS A 106 0.68 -4.30 9.95
N LEU A 107 0.36 -5.09 8.92
CA LEU A 107 0.94 -4.96 7.59
C LEU A 107 0.67 -3.59 6.97
N THR A 108 -0.56 -3.06 7.05
CA THR A 108 -0.91 -1.74 6.54
C THR A 108 -0.17 -0.62 7.26
N SER A 109 0.04 -0.76 8.57
CA SER A 109 0.82 0.20 9.37
C SER A 109 2.30 0.20 8.97
N VAL A 110 2.88 -0.97 8.73
CA VAL A 110 4.25 -1.12 8.22
C VAL A 110 4.39 -0.52 6.82
N VAL A 111 3.44 -0.79 5.92
CA VAL A 111 3.40 -0.21 4.57
C VAL A 111 3.39 1.32 4.63
N LEU A 112 2.56 1.90 5.51
CA LEU A 112 2.49 3.35 5.70
C LEU A 112 3.84 3.93 6.13
N ALA A 113 4.49 3.32 7.12
CA ALA A 113 5.79 3.78 7.62
C ALA A 113 6.86 3.71 6.52
N ILE A 114 6.94 2.59 5.80
CA ILE A 114 7.88 2.41 4.68
C ILE A 114 7.63 3.47 3.61
N ARG A 115 6.35 3.73 3.26
CA ARG A 115 5.98 4.74 2.25
C ARG A 115 6.45 6.14 2.62
N LEU A 116 6.22 6.57 3.86
CA LEU A 116 6.66 7.88 4.34
C LEU A 116 8.18 8.02 4.22
N ILE A 117 8.93 6.99 4.61
CA ILE A 117 10.39 6.96 4.49
C ILE A 117 10.80 7.02 3.02
N THR A 118 10.20 6.21 2.14
CA THR A 118 10.52 6.22 0.71
C THR A 118 10.22 7.59 0.08
N TYR A 119 9.09 8.20 0.39
CA TYR A 119 8.75 9.53 -0.14
C TYR A 119 9.73 10.61 0.32
N PHE A 120 10.12 10.58 1.59
CA PHE A 120 11.11 11.49 2.12
C PHE A 120 12.48 11.31 1.44
N LEU A 121 12.94 10.06 1.28
CA LEU A 121 14.20 9.75 0.61
C LEU A 121 14.18 10.16 -0.87
N VAL A 122 13.11 9.84 -1.60
CA VAL A 122 12.95 10.24 -3.00
C VAL A 122 12.97 11.75 -3.13
N TRP A 123 12.22 12.47 -2.27
CA TRP A 123 12.21 13.93 -2.28
C TRP A 123 13.61 14.51 -2.00
N ALA A 124 14.32 14.01 -0.99
CA ALA A 124 15.67 14.47 -0.66
C ALA A 124 16.66 14.22 -1.80
N LEU A 125 16.61 13.04 -2.43
CA LEU A 125 17.41 12.72 -3.61
C LEU A 125 17.11 13.66 -4.77
N MET A 126 15.83 13.88 -5.07
CA MET A 126 15.39 14.76 -6.17
C MET A 126 15.84 16.22 -5.96
N GLN A 127 15.78 16.73 -4.73
CA GLN A 127 16.30 18.05 -4.40
C GLN A 127 17.82 18.14 -4.58
N GLY A 128 18.56 17.12 -4.17
CA GLY A 128 20.01 17.05 -4.38
C GLY A 128 20.39 17.10 -5.86
N TYR A 129 19.71 16.31 -6.70
CA TYR A 129 19.93 16.33 -8.15
C TYR A 129 19.52 17.67 -8.76
N ALA A 130 18.38 18.24 -8.39
CA ALA A 130 17.93 19.53 -8.89
C ALA A 130 18.92 20.67 -8.57
N GLN A 131 19.52 20.67 -7.38
CA GLN A 131 20.55 21.64 -7.02
C GLN A 131 21.83 21.45 -7.86
N GLN A 132 22.27 20.20 -8.06
CA GLN A 132 23.46 19.89 -8.85
C GLN A 132 23.31 20.38 -10.31
N TYR A 133 22.16 20.14 -10.95
CA TYR A 133 21.89 20.61 -12.30
C TYR A 133 21.73 22.14 -12.40
N ASN A 134 21.17 22.80 -11.36
CA ASN A 134 21.11 24.26 -11.30
C ASN A 134 22.49 24.93 -11.15
N ILE A 135 23.43 24.28 -10.46
CA ILE A 135 24.81 24.76 -10.33
C ILE A 135 25.56 24.56 -11.65
N LEU A 136 25.43 23.39 -12.27
CA LEU A 136 26.10 23.06 -13.53
C LEU A 136 25.68 24.01 -14.66
N SER A 137 24.37 24.27 -14.80
CA SER A 137 23.83 25.25 -15.77
C SER A 137 24.33 26.67 -15.53
N LYS A 138 24.35 27.17 -14.29
CA LYS A 138 24.90 28.50 -13.96
C LYS A 138 26.39 28.60 -14.28
N THR A 139 27.16 27.56 -13.98
CA THR A 139 28.61 27.53 -14.20
C THR A 139 28.93 27.57 -15.71
N ARG A 140 28.14 26.86 -16.53
CA ARG A 140 28.31 26.87 -17.99
C ARG A 140 27.92 28.21 -18.63
N LEU A 141 26.85 28.87 -18.17
CA LEU A 141 26.47 30.22 -18.63
C LEU A 141 27.56 31.26 -18.34
N LEU A 142 28.23 31.17 -17.19
CA LEU A 142 29.38 32.03 -16.87
C LEU A 142 30.56 31.79 -17.82
N GLN A 143 30.76 30.55 -18.26
CA GLN A 143 31.85 30.17 -19.17
C GLN A 143 31.58 30.58 -20.63
N GLU A 144 30.33 30.48 -21.11
CA GLU A 144 29.92 31.02 -22.42
C GLU A 144 30.00 32.54 -22.49
N ASN A 145 29.65 33.27 -21.41
CA ASN A 145 29.76 34.73 -21.38
C ASN A 145 31.22 35.24 -21.43
N THR A 146 32.20 34.38 -21.15
CA THR A 146 33.63 34.73 -21.21
C THR A 146 34.24 34.42 -22.58
N THR A 147 33.54 33.67 -23.45
CA THR A 147 34.06 33.18 -24.73
C THR A 147 33.14 33.60 -25.88
N GLN A 148 33.24 34.86 -26.31
CA GLN A 148 32.47 35.36 -27.46
C GLN A 148 33.03 34.82 -28.79
N GLN A 149 32.35 33.86 -29.42
CA GLN A 149 32.20 33.82 -30.88
C GLN A 149 30.91 33.07 -31.27
N PRO A 150 30.03 33.64 -32.13
CA PRO A 150 28.71 33.07 -32.40
C PRO A 150 28.85 31.93 -33.41
N THR A 151 28.75 30.69 -32.93
CA THR A 151 28.50 29.52 -33.76
C THR A 151 27.07 29.06 -33.47
N PRO A 152 26.27 28.59 -34.45
CA PRO A 152 24.90 28.15 -34.20
C PRO A 152 24.93 27.12 -33.07
N THR A 153 24.24 27.40 -31.98
CA THR A 153 24.27 26.57 -30.77
C THR A 153 23.52 25.28 -31.06
N GLU A 154 24.20 24.33 -31.70
CA GLU A 154 23.73 22.96 -31.80
C GLU A 154 23.85 22.38 -30.39
N ILE A 155 22.70 22.32 -29.70
CA ILE A 155 22.61 21.78 -28.34
C ILE A 155 23.18 20.36 -28.38
N THR A 156 24.32 20.14 -27.73
CA THR A 156 24.96 18.83 -27.66
C THR A 156 24.02 17.85 -26.95
N ASP A 157 24.13 16.56 -27.27
CA ASP A 157 23.27 15.53 -26.67
C ASP A 157 23.37 15.52 -25.13
N ASP A 158 24.54 15.85 -24.58
CA ASP A 158 24.77 16.04 -23.14
C ASP A 158 23.93 17.19 -22.55
N GLN A 159 23.78 18.30 -23.27
CA GLN A 159 22.95 19.44 -22.85
C GLN A 159 21.46 19.11 -22.90
N LYS A 160 21.01 18.37 -23.92
CA LYS A 160 19.62 17.86 -23.97
C LYS A 160 19.34 16.91 -22.81
N GLN A 161 20.26 16.02 -22.52
CA GLN A 161 20.15 15.08 -21.40
C GLN A 161 20.05 15.82 -20.06
N GLU A 162 20.87 16.86 -19.86
CA GLU A 162 20.87 17.70 -18.66
C GLU A 162 19.52 18.42 -18.43
N ILE A 163 18.95 19.01 -19.48
CA ILE A 163 17.66 19.71 -19.44
C ILE A 163 16.51 18.74 -19.16
N VAL A 164 16.50 17.59 -19.85
CA VAL A 164 15.46 16.56 -19.69
C VAL A 164 15.51 15.98 -18.28
N CYS A 165 16.70 15.62 -17.78
CA CYS A 165 16.84 15.10 -16.43
C CYS A 165 16.45 16.15 -15.39
N GLY A 166 16.87 17.41 -15.54
CA GLY A 166 16.52 18.50 -14.62
C GLY A 166 15.01 18.75 -14.48
N GLN A 167 14.25 18.63 -15.57
CA GLN A 167 12.79 18.75 -15.54
C GLN A 167 12.10 17.54 -14.87
N LEU A 168 12.65 16.33 -15.02
CA LEU A 168 12.12 15.12 -14.40
C LEU A 168 12.29 15.11 -12.88
N TYR A 169 13.28 15.82 -12.33
CA TYR A 169 13.56 15.89 -10.90
C TYR A 169 12.66 16.88 -10.11
N GLN A 170 11.53 17.35 -10.67
CA GLN A 170 10.57 18.20 -9.95
C GLN A 170 9.86 17.42 -8.81
N GLY A 171 10.50 17.37 -7.63
CA GLY A 171 10.04 16.63 -6.46
C GLY A 171 8.72 17.08 -5.81
N THR A 172 8.16 18.22 -6.22
CA THR A 172 6.91 18.78 -5.64
C THR A 172 5.70 17.89 -5.87
N LEU A 173 5.59 17.28 -7.06
CA LEU A 173 4.48 16.38 -7.41
C LEU A 173 4.48 15.11 -6.57
N MET A 174 5.67 14.56 -6.27
CA MET A 174 5.82 13.36 -5.44
C MET A 174 5.42 13.61 -3.98
N MET A 175 5.70 14.80 -3.45
CA MET A 175 5.32 15.15 -2.08
C MET A 175 3.80 15.31 -1.92
N VAL A 176 3.14 15.93 -2.90
CA VAL A 176 1.67 16.03 -2.91
C VAL A 176 1.03 14.64 -2.98
N GLN A 177 1.54 13.76 -3.83
CA GLN A 177 1.10 12.37 -3.89
C GLN A 177 1.27 11.65 -2.54
N ALA A 178 2.41 11.83 -1.88
CA ALA A 178 2.68 11.25 -0.57
C ALA A 178 1.65 11.66 0.49
N ILE A 179 1.26 12.94 0.51
CA ILE A 179 0.26 13.46 1.45
C ILE A 179 -1.10 12.81 1.19
N ILE A 180 -1.54 12.78 -0.07
CA ILE A 180 -2.83 12.19 -0.45
C ILE A 180 -2.90 10.71 -0.09
N GLU A 181 -1.86 9.94 -0.44
CA GLU A 181 -1.79 8.51 -0.13
C GLU A 181 -1.76 8.25 1.40
N THR A 182 -1.06 9.08 2.16
CA THR A 182 -0.99 8.99 3.63
C THR A 182 -2.35 9.22 4.27
N ILE A 183 -3.08 10.24 3.83
CA ILE A 183 -4.45 10.53 4.31
C ILE A 183 -5.36 9.34 3.99
N PHE A 184 -5.30 8.82 2.77
CA PHE A 184 -6.12 7.70 2.34
C PHE A 184 -5.83 6.42 3.13
N LEU A 185 -4.56 6.08 3.36
CA LEU A 185 -4.14 4.99 4.23
C LEU A 185 -4.63 5.17 5.66
N GLY A 186 -4.54 6.39 6.21
CA GLY A 186 -5.04 6.71 7.55
C GLY A 186 -6.53 6.42 7.70
N VAL A 187 -7.34 6.78 6.68
CA VAL A 187 -8.77 6.48 6.63
C VAL A 187 -9.01 4.96 6.61
N ILE A 188 -8.28 4.21 5.78
CA ILE A 188 -8.40 2.73 5.74
C ILE A 188 -8.07 2.12 7.09
N ILE A 189 -6.95 2.52 7.71
CA ILE A 189 -6.52 2.04 9.03
C ILE A 189 -7.62 2.30 10.07
N TYR A 190 -8.22 3.48 10.07
CA TYR A 190 -9.34 3.80 10.95
C TYR A 190 -10.51 2.81 10.78
N PHE A 191 -10.94 2.55 9.55
CA PHE A 191 -12.03 1.60 9.30
C PHE A 191 -11.65 0.16 9.67
N VAL A 192 -10.42 -0.27 9.40
CA VAL A 192 -9.93 -1.61 9.79
C VAL A 192 -9.96 -1.78 11.31
N VAL A 193 -9.55 -0.75 12.07
CA VAL A 193 -9.61 -0.78 13.55
C VAL A 193 -11.05 -0.93 14.04
N GLN A 194 -12.00 -0.21 13.45
CA GLN A 194 -13.42 -0.31 13.80
C GLN A 194 -13.97 -1.72 13.54
N VAL A 195 -13.71 -2.26 12.34
CA VAL A 195 -14.14 -3.62 11.95
C VAL A 195 -13.49 -4.67 12.85
N LYS A 196 -12.18 -4.56 13.14
CA LYS A 196 -11.47 -5.46 14.05
C LYS A 196 -12.10 -5.47 15.44
N LYS A 197 -12.32 -4.28 16.03
CA LYS A 197 -12.91 -4.14 17.37
C LYS A 197 -14.27 -4.82 17.46
N TYR A 198 -15.11 -4.63 16.44
CA TYR A 198 -16.42 -5.27 16.38
C TYR A 198 -16.29 -6.81 16.29
N ILE A 199 -15.48 -7.31 15.36
CA ILE A 199 -15.32 -8.76 15.15
C ILE A 199 -14.75 -9.45 16.40
N THR A 200 -13.77 -8.83 17.09
CA THR A 200 -13.24 -9.37 18.36
C THR A 200 -14.34 -9.47 19.43
N ASN A 201 -15.18 -8.45 19.56
CA ASN A 201 -16.28 -8.46 20.53
C ASN A 201 -17.33 -9.52 20.16
N TYR A 202 -17.67 -9.63 18.87
CA TYR A 202 -18.59 -10.64 18.36
C TYR A 202 -18.07 -12.06 18.62
N GLU A 203 -16.82 -12.37 18.28
CA GLU A 203 -16.19 -13.66 18.57
C GLU A 203 -16.17 -13.98 20.08
N SER A 204 -15.94 -12.98 20.93
CA SER A 204 -15.95 -13.13 22.39
C SER A 204 -17.36 -13.46 22.92
N ASN A 205 -18.38 -12.76 22.44
CA ASN A 205 -19.77 -12.99 22.82
C ASN A 205 -20.26 -14.37 22.36
N GLN A 206 -19.91 -14.78 21.15
CA GLN A 206 -20.22 -16.12 20.64
C GLN A 206 -19.56 -17.22 21.48
N LYS A 207 -18.29 -17.05 21.88
CA LYS A 207 -17.62 -17.99 22.79
C LYS A 207 -18.28 -18.08 24.17
N LYS A 208 -18.76 -16.95 24.71
CA LYS A 208 -19.50 -16.92 25.99
C LYS A 208 -20.86 -17.63 25.87
N LYS A 209 -21.62 -17.36 24.82
CA LYS A 209 -22.88 -18.06 24.52
C LYS A 209 -22.64 -19.57 24.39
N GLN A 210 -21.65 -19.99 23.60
CA GLN A 210 -21.37 -21.43 23.45
C GLN A 210 -20.95 -22.12 24.75
N ARG A 211 -20.20 -21.45 25.64
CA ARG A 211 -19.87 -21.99 26.98
C ARG A 211 -21.11 -22.15 27.86
N THR A 212 -22.01 -21.16 27.87
CA THR A 212 -23.24 -21.23 28.66
C THR A 212 -24.18 -22.33 28.17
N TRP A 213 -24.30 -22.51 26.85
CA TRP A 213 -25.03 -23.62 26.24
C TRP A 213 -24.43 -24.98 26.62
N ASN A 214 -23.12 -25.17 26.51
CA ASN A 214 -22.47 -26.43 26.89
C ASN A 214 -22.65 -26.76 28.38
N LEU A 215 -22.67 -25.75 29.25
CA LEU A 215 -22.95 -25.92 30.68
C LEU A 215 -24.40 -26.36 30.91
N GLN A 216 -25.37 -25.73 30.24
CA GLN A 216 -26.77 -26.11 30.33
C GLN A 216 -27.02 -27.54 29.81
N ALA A 217 -26.40 -27.91 28.68
CA ALA A 217 -26.50 -29.25 28.11
C ALA A 217 -25.81 -30.34 28.93
N SER A 218 -24.88 -29.99 29.83
CA SER A 218 -24.20 -30.93 30.73
C SER A 218 -24.95 -31.15 32.05
N ILE A 219 -25.96 -30.32 32.34
CA ILE A 219 -26.78 -30.41 33.56
C ILE A 219 -28.05 -31.26 33.33
N VAL A 220 -28.41 -31.50 32.07
CA VAL A 220 -29.50 -32.38 31.63
C VAL A 220 -28.96 -33.77 31.31
#